data_AF-A0A8J5NU35-F1
#
_entry.id   AF-A0A8J5NU35-F1
#
_cell.length_a   1.000
_cell.length_b   1.000
_cell.length_c   1.000
_cell.angle_alpha   90.00
_cell.angle_beta   90.00
_cell.angle_gamma   90.00
#
_symmetry.space_group_name_H-M   'P 1'
#
loop_
_entity.id
_entity.type
_entity.pdbx_description
1 polymer ?
#
loop_
_entity_poly.entity_id
_entity_poly.type
_entity_poly.pdbx_seq_one_letter_code
_entity_poly.pdbx_strand_id
1 'polypeptide(L)'
;MQFTTADTPPRLVQDNFDDINPKDFIEQEPKSKRPRTADILLEEQLPQGLLKAAEAADLAGDFFSVKPESDHEQLPEGIEETAEEKQKHWFVGSVDQGTTSTRFLIFNGHGEPIVSHQIEFENHYPNSGWHEHDPMTLLESVETCIEKATEKFCEKGHHIEDIRSIGITNQRETTILWDNITGEPLYNAVVWPDTRTSALVRELKNKPGAEKLQETCGLPLSTYPSSVKLLWVLQNVESVRKAYDEGRLSFGTVDSWLIYKLNGGQDREGGPIFVTDATNASRTMFMNLKTLQYDDELLKFFEVDRTKLNLPKIVPSSDPTAYGSLARGPLKGVPIAGCLGDQSAALVGQCGFKPGQAKNTYGTGCFLLYNVGNEPVISKTGLLATVAYDFGKGRKPVYALEGSIAVAGSGVKFLQNNLGIINSSSEVDTVAKTVPDNGGVTFVTAFSGLFAPYWIDDAKGTLFGVTQHTNKGHIVRATLEATCHQTAAILDAMASDSGHALDILAVDGGLSNSDLCMQTQADLSGVPVDRPAMRETTALGAAIAAGLATGVWDELEELHEVNRKGRKIFYPETDKKTVRRSRKRWERAVEMSRGWLQEDEDEDDE
;
A
#
# COMPACT_ATOMS: atom_id res chain seq x y z
N MET A 1 -41.87 -49.89 11.73
CA MET A 1 -43.15 -49.19 11.49
C MET A 1 -42.93 -48.21 10.35
N GLN A 2 -43.76 -48.32 9.31
CA GLN A 2 -43.77 -47.50 8.09
C GLN A 2 -44.59 -46.22 8.27
N PHE A 3 -44.47 -45.34 7.25
CA PHE A 3 -45.32 -44.20 6.85
C PHE A 3 -44.97 -42.84 7.49
N THR A 4 -44.84 -41.69 6.81
CA THR A 4 -44.95 -41.30 5.38
C THR A 4 -44.44 -39.88 5.17
N THR A 5 -44.04 -39.60 3.93
CA THR A 5 -43.66 -38.31 3.31
C THR A 5 -44.85 -37.35 3.09
N ALA A 6 -44.59 -36.02 3.10
CA ALA A 6 -45.33 -35.04 2.31
C ALA A 6 -44.50 -33.75 2.08
N ASP A 7 -44.29 -33.42 0.81
CA ASP A 7 -43.74 -32.17 0.25
C ASP A 7 -44.75 -31.01 0.30
N THR A 8 -44.29 -29.76 0.54
CA THR A 8 -44.69 -28.54 -0.22
C THR A 8 -43.82 -27.31 0.15
N PRO A 9 -43.37 -26.47 -0.82
CA PRO A 9 -42.56 -25.27 -0.56
C PRO A 9 -43.41 -23.99 -0.35
N PRO A 10 -42.85 -22.91 0.24
CA PRO A 10 -43.59 -21.67 0.49
C PRO A 10 -43.73 -20.78 -0.77
N ARG A 11 -44.92 -20.19 -0.90
CA ARG A 11 -45.39 -19.32 -1.98
C ARG A 11 -44.80 -17.91 -1.91
N LEU A 12 -44.45 -17.38 -3.09
CA LEU A 12 -44.26 -15.96 -3.39
C LEU A 12 -45.61 -15.22 -3.34
N VAL A 13 -45.62 -14.04 -2.72
CA VAL A 13 -46.72 -13.07 -2.81
C VAL A 13 -46.28 -11.95 -3.75
N GLN A 14 -46.95 -11.86 -4.90
CA GLN A 14 -46.99 -10.68 -5.77
C GLN A 14 -48.14 -9.80 -5.30
N ASP A 15 -47.89 -8.50 -5.15
CA ASP A 15 -48.93 -7.48 -5.24
C ASP A 15 -48.48 -6.40 -6.24
N ASN A 16 -49.33 -6.24 -7.26
CA ASN A 16 -49.31 -5.17 -8.27
C ASN A 16 -49.79 -3.87 -7.64
N PHE A 17 -49.25 -2.72 -8.05
CA PHE A 17 -50.05 -1.51 -8.32
C PHE A 17 -49.36 -0.64 -9.37
N ASP A 18 -50.09 -0.41 -10.46
CA ASP A 18 -49.82 0.54 -11.55
C ASP A 18 -50.02 2.00 -11.11
N ASP A 19 -49.37 2.88 -11.89
CA ASP A 19 -49.69 4.28 -12.22
C ASP A 19 -49.84 5.33 -11.11
N ILE A 20 -49.03 6.41 -11.19
CA ILE A 20 -49.43 7.82 -11.09
C ILE A 20 -48.29 8.74 -11.59
N ASN A 21 -48.64 9.64 -12.52
CA ASN A 21 -48.01 10.94 -12.83
C ASN A 21 -49.15 11.86 -13.34
N PRO A 22 -49.07 13.20 -13.45
CA PRO A 22 -48.30 14.27 -12.78
C PRO A 22 -49.22 15.31 -12.10
N LYS A 23 -48.60 16.36 -11.53
CA LYS A 23 -49.12 17.68 -11.07
C LYS A 23 -49.35 17.79 -9.58
N ASP A 24 -48.46 18.52 -8.90
CA ASP A 24 -48.78 19.88 -8.46
C ASP A 24 -47.53 20.62 -7.94
N PHE A 25 -47.63 21.95 -8.00
CA PHE A 25 -46.79 23.01 -7.44
C PHE A 25 -45.62 23.58 -8.25
N ILE A 26 -46.04 24.60 -9.01
CA ILE A 26 -45.35 25.80 -9.49
C ILE A 26 -45.07 26.76 -8.32
N GLU A 27 -44.01 27.59 -8.46
CA GLU A 27 -43.81 28.99 -8.00
C GLU A 27 -42.39 29.18 -7.42
N GLN A 28 -41.62 30.27 -7.61
CA GLN A 28 -41.61 31.46 -8.47
C GLN A 28 -40.20 32.09 -8.27
N GLU A 29 -39.60 32.69 -9.31
CA GLU A 29 -38.38 33.52 -9.22
C GLU A 29 -38.58 34.79 -8.36
N PRO A 30 -37.49 35.48 -7.98
CA PRO A 30 -37.40 36.86 -8.47
C PRO A 30 -35.99 37.35 -8.91
N LYS A 31 -35.99 37.84 -10.15
CA LYS A 31 -35.41 39.08 -10.72
C LYS A 31 -34.32 39.88 -9.98
N SER A 32 -33.28 40.15 -10.77
CA SER A 32 -32.23 41.17 -10.68
C SER A 32 -32.66 42.60 -10.35
N LYS A 33 -31.78 43.37 -9.69
CA LYS A 33 -31.58 44.83 -9.90
C LYS A 33 -30.16 45.26 -9.46
N ARG A 34 -29.38 45.84 -10.39
CA ARG A 34 -28.19 46.68 -10.11
C ARG A 34 -28.62 48.04 -9.56
N PRO A 35 -27.72 48.78 -8.89
CA PRO A 35 -27.44 50.14 -9.35
C PRO A 35 -25.94 50.49 -9.38
N ARG A 36 -25.66 51.65 -10.01
CA ARG A 36 -24.37 52.19 -10.46
C ARG A 36 -23.74 53.15 -9.43
N THR A 37 -22.41 53.27 -9.51
CA THR A 37 -21.52 54.47 -9.36
C THR A 37 -21.84 55.58 -8.36
N ALA A 38 -20.85 55.94 -7.53
CA ALA A 38 -20.46 57.32 -7.24
C ALA A 38 -19.02 57.41 -6.71
N ASP A 39 -18.23 58.30 -7.30
CA ASP A 39 -16.95 58.83 -6.82
C ASP A 39 -17.09 59.52 -5.45
N ILE A 40 -15.99 59.63 -4.69
CA ILE A 40 -15.55 60.83 -3.96
C ILE A 40 -14.11 60.61 -3.43
N LEU A 41 -13.29 61.63 -3.70
CA LEU A 41 -11.93 61.89 -3.22
C LEU A 41 -11.87 62.07 -1.69
N LEU A 42 -10.72 61.79 -1.08
CA LEU A 42 -10.00 62.76 -0.23
C LEU A 42 -8.59 62.24 0.15
N GLU A 43 -7.63 63.11 -0.13
CA GLU A 43 -6.23 63.09 0.28
C GLU A 43 -6.07 63.29 1.79
N GLU A 44 -4.92 62.85 2.31
CA GLU A 44 -4.03 63.48 3.30
C GLU A 44 -3.18 62.34 3.94
N GLN A 45 -1.90 62.43 4.28
CA GLN A 45 -0.75 63.33 4.07
C GLN A 45 0.39 62.73 4.94
N LEU A 46 1.65 63.11 4.66
CA LEU A 46 2.88 63.05 5.51
C LEU A 46 3.92 61.96 5.15
N PRO A 47 5.23 62.26 5.28
CA PRO A 47 5.94 63.43 4.74
C PRO A 47 7.29 63.08 4.06
N GLN A 48 7.75 63.96 3.18
CA GLN A 48 9.09 63.96 2.59
C GLN A 48 10.17 64.45 3.57
N GLY A 49 11.34 63.83 3.52
CA GLY A 49 12.58 64.31 4.13
C GLY A 49 13.82 63.94 3.29
N LEU A 50 14.29 64.92 2.50
CA LEU A 50 15.61 65.17 1.88
C LEU A 50 16.56 64.00 1.58
N LEU A 51 16.93 63.72 0.32
CA LEU A 51 17.84 64.45 -0.61
C LEU A 51 19.31 64.59 -0.12
N LYS A 52 20.21 64.05 -0.95
CA LYS A 52 21.66 64.32 -1.16
C LYS A 52 22.68 63.42 -0.42
N ALA A 53 23.22 62.46 -1.16
CA ALA A 53 24.64 62.46 -1.53
C ALA A 53 24.83 61.57 -2.78
N ALA A 54 24.98 62.22 -3.93
CA ALA A 54 25.62 61.63 -5.10
C ALA A 54 27.15 61.76 -4.94
N GLU A 55 27.89 60.93 -5.68
CA GLU A 55 29.34 60.99 -5.92
C GLU A 55 30.24 60.28 -4.89
N ALA A 56 30.42 58.97 -5.07
CA ALA A 56 31.76 58.35 -5.09
C ALA A 56 31.69 56.93 -5.67
N ALA A 57 32.67 56.63 -6.53
CA ALA A 57 33.04 55.30 -7.05
C ALA A 57 32.22 54.73 -8.21
N ASP A 58 32.38 55.40 -9.34
CA ASP A 58 32.53 54.75 -10.65
C ASP A 58 33.80 53.87 -10.61
N LEU A 59 33.64 52.54 -10.58
CA LEU A 59 34.58 51.52 -11.07
C LEU A 59 34.14 50.11 -10.64
N ALA A 60 33.91 49.27 -11.65
CA ALA A 60 33.90 47.80 -11.66
C ALA A 60 32.60 47.08 -11.31
N GLY A 61 32.08 46.36 -12.31
CA GLY A 61 31.50 45.04 -12.13
C GLY A 61 30.02 44.93 -12.47
N ASP A 62 29.75 44.19 -13.53
CA ASP A 62 28.44 43.77 -14.03
C ASP A 62 27.49 43.19 -12.96
N PHE A 63 26.24 43.03 -13.41
CA PHE A 63 25.10 42.31 -12.83
C PHE A 63 24.18 43.15 -11.94
N PHE A 64 23.16 43.75 -12.56
CA PHE A 64 21.75 43.56 -12.19
C PHE A 64 20.86 44.35 -13.16
N SER A 65 20.21 43.64 -14.10
CA SER A 65 18.90 44.00 -14.66
C SER A 65 18.40 42.83 -15.49
N VAL A 66 17.07 42.65 -15.46
CA VAL A 66 16.27 41.65 -16.16
C VAL A 66 16.12 40.32 -15.41
N LYS A 67 14.96 40.17 -14.75
CA LYS A 67 14.36 38.86 -14.44
C LYS A 67 14.40 38.00 -15.71
N PRO A 68 14.88 36.75 -15.68
CA PRO A 68 14.44 35.79 -16.68
C PRO A 68 13.00 35.43 -16.34
N GLU A 69 12.12 35.66 -17.32
CA GLU A 69 10.85 34.97 -17.42
C GLU A 69 11.08 33.47 -17.23
N SER A 70 10.27 32.88 -16.37
CA SER A 70 10.13 31.45 -16.21
C SER A 70 9.45 30.91 -17.46
N ASP A 71 10.24 30.46 -18.42
CA ASP A 71 9.79 29.55 -19.47
C ASP A 71 10.97 28.64 -19.79
N HIS A 72 10.76 27.35 -19.53
CA HIS A 72 11.38 26.15 -20.11
C HIS A 72 11.33 25.03 -19.06
N GLU A 73 10.14 24.46 -18.93
CA GLU A 73 9.89 23.10 -18.42
C GLU A 73 10.84 22.15 -19.16
N GLN A 74 11.78 21.53 -18.44
CA GLN A 74 12.63 20.52 -19.04
C GLN A 74 11.93 19.16 -18.96
N LEU A 75 11.14 18.90 -19.99
CA LEU A 75 10.76 17.55 -20.40
C LEU A 75 12.02 16.71 -20.67
N PRO A 76 11.93 15.37 -20.61
CA PRO A 76 13.05 14.49 -20.97
C PRO A 76 13.64 14.84 -22.35
N GLU A 77 14.94 14.64 -22.51
CA GLU A 77 15.69 15.02 -23.71
C GLU A 77 15.04 14.42 -24.98
N GLY A 78 14.53 15.30 -25.86
CA GLY A 78 13.87 14.92 -27.12
C GLY A 78 12.35 15.05 -27.18
N ILE A 79 11.69 15.51 -26.11
CA ILE A 79 10.24 15.76 -26.08
C ILE A 79 9.99 17.26 -25.92
N GLU A 80 9.42 17.92 -26.93
CA GLU A 80 8.88 19.28 -26.82
C GLU A 80 7.35 19.18 -26.80
N GLU A 81 6.70 19.67 -25.73
CA GLU A 81 5.24 19.76 -25.71
C GLU A 81 4.75 20.80 -26.71
N THR A 82 3.89 20.36 -27.63
CA THR A 82 3.25 21.26 -28.58
C THR A 82 2.15 22.11 -27.89
N ALA A 83 1.82 23.27 -28.47
CA ALA A 83 0.72 24.11 -27.97
C ALA A 83 -0.66 23.40 -27.94
N GLU A 84 -0.81 22.35 -28.74
CA GLU A 84 -1.98 21.47 -28.78
C GLU A 84 -1.95 20.45 -27.62
N GLU A 85 -0.78 19.95 -27.23
CA GLU A 85 -0.60 19.06 -26.08
C GLU A 85 -0.86 19.75 -24.74
N LYS A 86 -0.47 21.02 -24.59
CA LYS A 86 -0.77 21.81 -23.39
C LYS A 86 -2.28 22.02 -23.15
N GLN A 87 -3.11 21.76 -24.16
CA GLN A 87 -4.57 21.84 -24.04
C GLN A 87 -5.24 20.48 -23.77
N LYS A 88 -4.49 19.36 -23.78
CA LYS A 88 -5.04 18.02 -23.57
C LYS A 88 -5.13 17.68 -22.08
N HIS A 89 -6.15 16.92 -21.72
CA HIS A 89 -6.26 16.31 -20.40
C HIS A 89 -5.51 14.98 -20.39
N TRP A 90 -4.45 14.89 -19.57
CA TRP A 90 -3.65 13.68 -19.46
C TRP A 90 -4.20 12.70 -18.42
N PHE A 91 -4.02 11.43 -18.73
CA PHE A 91 -4.38 10.32 -17.85
C PHE A 91 -3.20 9.40 -17.59
N VAL A 92 -3.23 8.74 -16.43
CA VAL A 92 -2.24 7.75 -16.03
C VAL A 92 -2.94 6.45 -15.67
N GLY A 93 -2.51 5.36 -16.29
CA GLY A 93 -2.95 4.02 -15.95
C GLY A 93 -2.22 3.49 -14.71
N SER A 94 -2.86 2.64 -13.93
CA SER A 94 -2.22 1.93 -12.82
C SER A 94 -2.68 0.49 -12.75
N VAL A 95 -1.72 -0.42 -12.78
CA VAL A 95 -1.91 -1.83 -12.43
C VAL A 95 -1.72 -1.98 -10.92
N ASP A 96 -2.69 -2.58 -10.24
CA ASP A 96 -2.58 -3.00 -8.83
C ASP A 96 -2.75 -4.53 -8.76
N GLN A 97 -1.63 -5.24 -8.72
CA GLN A 97 -1.56 -6.70 -8.60
C GLN A 97 -1.57 -7.08 -7.11
N GLY A 98 -2.75 -7.14 -6.50
CA GLY A 98 -2.92 -7.54 -5.10
C GLY A 98 -2.81 -9.05 -4.88
N THR A 99 -2.93 -9.50 -3.62
CA THR A 99 -2.85 -10.93 -3.29
C THR A 99 -4.06 -11.74 -3.71
N THR A 100 -5.27 -11.16 -3.67
CA THR A 100 -6.52 -11.89 -3.98
C THR A 100 -7.18 -11.43 -5.27
N SER A 101 -6.75 -10.29 -5.81
CA SER A 101 -7.35 -9.68 -6.99
C SER A 101 -6.37 -8.76 -7.68
N THR A 102 -6.54 -8.63 -8.99
CA THR A 102 -5.85 -7.64 -9.81
C THR A 102 -6.82 -6.52 -10.17
N ARG A 103 -6.32 -5.29 -10.22
CA ARG A 103 -7.07 -4.12 -10.71
C ARG A 103 -6.29 -3.36 -11.76
N PHE A 104 -7.01 -2.69 -12.65
CA PHE A 104 -6.46 -1.60 -13.45
C PHE A 104 -7.36 -0.38 -13.34
N LEU A 105 -6.75 0.78 -13.09
CA LEU A 105 -7.43 2.06 -12.94
C LEU A 105 -6.81 3.09 -13.87
N ILE A 106 -7.60 4.03 -14.35
CA ILE A 106 -7.13 5.19 -15.12
C ILE A 106 -7.50 6.45 -14.35
N PHE A 107 -6.49 7.24 -13.99
CA PHE A 107 -6.61 8.47 -13.23
C PHE A 107 -6.44 9.70 -14.13
N ASN A 108 -7.16 10.77 -13.84
CA ASN A 108 -6.88 12.09 -14.42
C ASN A 108 -5.76 12.82 -13.65
N GLY A 109 -5.33 13.99 -14.13
CA GLY A 109 -4.33 14.84 -13.46
C GLY A 109 -4.70 15.34 -12.05
N HIS A 110 -5.96 15.19 -11.62
CA HIS A 110 -6.38 15.47 -10.23
C HIS A 110 -6.32 14.24 -9.32
N GLY A 111 -5.87 13.09 -9.86
CA GLY A 111 -5.84 11.79 -9.19
C GLY A 111 -7.23 11.21 -8.91
N GLU A 112 -8.24 11.60 -9.68
CA GLU A 112 -9.57 11.00 -9.63
C GLU A 112 -9.63 9.79 -10.57
N PRO A 113 -10.09 8.62 -10.10
CA PRO A 113 -10.25 7.45 -10.95
C PRO A 113 -11.44 7.64 -11.90
N ILE A 114 -11.17 7.64 -13.20
CA ILE A 114 -12.17 7.78 -14.24
C ILE A 114 -12.85 6.45 -14.50
N VAL A 115 -12.07 5.37 -14.58
CA VAL A 115 -12.56 4.00 -14.74
C VAL A 115 -11.72 3.04 -13.91
N SER A 116 -12.33 1.91 -13.59
CA SER A 116 -11.65 0.77 -12.98
C SER A 116 -12.21 -0.55 -13.49
N HIS A 117 -11.36 -1.56 -13.48
CA HIS A 117 -11.75 -2.97 -13.61
C HIS A 117 -10.98 -3.79 -12.57
N GLN A 118 -11.63 -4.81 -12.01
CA GLN A 118 -11.07 -5.70 -11.00
C GLN A 118 -11.47 -7.13 -11.32
N ILE A 119 -10.53 -8.05 -11.18
CA ILE A 119 -10.75 -9.50 -11.28
C ILE A 119 -10.12 -10.18 -10.07
N GLU A 120 -10.88 -11.07 -9.43
CA GLU A 120 -10.34 -12.00 -8.44
C GLU A 120 -9.73 -13.21 -9.15
N PHE A 121 -8.65 -13.75 -8.60
CA PHE A 121 -7.97 -14.93 -9.15
C PHE A 121 -7.77 -15.99 -8.07
N GLU A 122 -7.52 -17.22 -8.52
CA GLU A 122 -7.44 -18.38 -7.65
C GLU A 122 -6.20 -18.32 -6.73
N ASN A 123 -6.39 -18.67 -5.46
CA ASN A 123 -5.32 -18.81 -4.49
C ASN A 123 -5.09 -20.31 -4.24
N HIS A 124 -3.87 -20.80 -4.44
CA HIS A 124 -3.58 -22.22 -4.33
C HIS A 124 -3.01 -22.53 -2.94
N TYR A 125 -3.54 -23.54 -2.28
CA TYR A 125 -3.09 -23.99 -0.96
C TYR A 125 -2.76 -25.50 -0.99
N PRO A 126 -1.61 -25.90 -1.56
CA PRO A 126 -1.28 -27.32 -1.74
C PRO A 126 -1.20 -28.10 -0.43
N ASN A 127 -0.76 -27.43 0.64
CA ASN A 127 -0.64 -27.96 1.99
C ASN A 127 -1.01 -26.89 3.02
N SER A 128 -1.22 -27.28 4.28
CA SER A 128 -1.42 -26.32 5.37
C SER A 128 -0.24 -25.36 5.49
N GLY A 129 -0.52 -24.06 5.57
CA GLY A 129 0.50 -23.00 5.63
C GLY A 129 1.16 -22.66 4.29
N TRP A 130 0.87 -23.40 3.21
CA TRP A 130 1.41 -23.12 1.89
C TRP A 130 0.45 -22.24 1.09
N HIS A 131 0.98 -21.24 0.40
CA HIS A 131 0.20 -20.31 -0.41
C HIS A 131 0.96 -20.04 -1.71
N GLU A 132 0.34 -20.40 -2.83
CA GLU A 132 0.88 -20.29 -4.18
C GLU A 132 -0.07 -19.55 -5.13
N HIS A 133 0.50 -18.92 -6.15
CA HIS A 133 -0.22 -18.43 -7.34
C HIS A 133 0.43 -18.97 -8.61
N ASP A 134 -0.37 -19.24 -9.64
CA ASP A 134 0.15 -19.42 -10.98
C ASP A 134 0.62 -18.05 -11.54
N PRO A 135 1.92 -17.88 -11.89
CA PRO A 135 2.43 -16.63 -12.44
C PRO A 135 1.75 -16.18 -13.74
N MET A 136 1.25 -17.12 -14.56
CA MET A 136 0.54 -16.80 -15.79
C MET A 136 -0.86 -16.27 -15.51
N THR A 137 -1.56 -16.81 -14.52
CA THR A 137 -2.86 -16.24 -14.07
C THR A 137 -2.70 -14.81 -13.57
N LEU A 138 -1.60 -14.47 -12.88
CA LEU A 138 -1.31 -13.09 -12.48
C LEU A 138 -1.22 -12.18 -13.72
N LEU A 139 -0.46 -12.58 -14.74
CA LEU A 139 -0.32 -11.83 -15.99
C LEU A 139 -1.65 -11.66 -16.74
N GLU A 140 -2.36 -12.77 -16.96
CA GLU A 140 -3.64 -12.79 -17.69
C GLU A 140 -4.70 -11.90 -17.00
N SER A 141 -4.73 -11.91 -15.67
CA SER A 141 -5.62 -11.04 -14.90
C SER A 141 -5.30 -9.55 -15.08
N VAL A 142 -4.01 -9.19 -15.21
CA VAL A 142 -3.56 -7.81 -15.49
C VAL A 142 -3.98 -7.41 -16.90
N GLU A 143 -3.69 -8.24 -17.90
CA GLU A 143 -4.04 -7.96 -19.30
C GLU A 143 -5.55 -7.78 -19.48
N THR A 144 -6.35 -8.64 -18.86
CA THR A 144 -7.81 -8.54 -18.90
C THR A 144 -8.30 -7.26 -18.21
N CYS A 145 -7.74 -6.90 -17.06
CA CYS A 145 -8.11 -5.65 -16.38
C CYS A 145 -7.77 -4.42 -17.22
N ILE A 146 -6.60 -4.40 -17.88
CA ILE A 146 -6.20 -3.34 -18.81
C ILE A 146 -7.22 -3.25 -19.95
N GLU A 147 -7.50 -4.37 -20.62
CA GLU A 147 -8.46 -4.42 -21.74
C GLU A 147 -9.82 -3.85 -21.33
N LYS A 148 -10.42 -4.40 -20.27
CA LYS A 148 -11.77 -4.01 -19.83
C LYS A 148 -11.86 -2.59 -19.30
N ALA A 149 -10.80 -2.07 -18.67
CA ALA A 149 -10.78 -0.68 -18.24
C ALA A 149 -10.63 0.28 -19.43
N THR A 150 -9.80 -0.06 -20.42
CA THR A 150 -9.67 0.76 -21.64
C THR A 150 -10.94 0.77 -22.47
N GLU A 151 -11.67 -0.34 -22.56
CA GLU A 151 -13.02 -0.39 -23.16
C GLU A 151 -13.95 0.64 -22.48
N LYS A 152 -14.06 0.59 -21.15
CA LYS A 152 -14.87 1.55 -20.37
C LYS A 152 -14.40 3.00 -20.52
N PHE A 153 -13.10 3.20 -20.70
CA PHE A 153 -12.51 4.53 -20.89
C PHE A 153 -12.93 5.15 -22.23
N CYS A 154 -12.86 4.36 -23.30
CA CYS A 154 -13.33 4.74 -24.63
C CYS A 154 -14.86 4.93 -24.66
N GLU A 155 -15.63 4.10 -23.96
CA GLU A 155 -17.09 4.26 -23.81
C GLU A 155 -17.48 5.59 -23.15
N LYS A 156 -16.62 6.14 -22.30
CA LYS A 156 -16.77 7.48 -21.69
C LYS A 156 -16.36 8.63 -22.62
N GLY A 157 -15.91 8.34 -23.83
CA GLY A 157 -15.53 9.33 -24.84
C GLY A 157 -14.09 9.82 -24.74
N HIS A 158 -13.22 9.12 -24.01
CA HIS A 158 -11.79 9.41 -23.97
C HIS A 158 -11.02 8.58 -25.01
N HIS A 159 -9.79 8.98 -25.33
CA HIS A 159 -8.94 8.29 -26.30
C HIS A 159 -7.76 7.62 -25.60
N ILE A 160 -7.38 6.42 -26.04
CA ILE A 160 -6.23 5.69 -25.48
C ILE A 160 -4.92 6.49 -25.56
N GLU A 161 -4.81 7.37 -26.56
CA GLU A 161 -3.68 8.29 -26.78
C GLU A 161 -3.54 9.35 -25.67
N ASP A 162 -4.58 9.56 -24.87
CA ASP A 162 -4.57 10.48 -23.73
C ASP A 162 -3.91 9.85 -22.48
N ILE A 163 -3.65 8.53 -22.50
CA ILE A 163 -2.95 7.81 -21.43
C ILE A 163 -1.43 7.95 -21.64
N ARG A 164 -0.79 8.79 -20.82
CA ARG A 164 0.65 9.10 -20.96
C ARG A 164 1.55 7.97 -20.50
N SER A 165 1.17 7.26 -19.44
CA SER A 165 2.01 6.25 -18.83
C SER A 165 1.22 5.28 -17.96
N ILE A 166 1.89 4.20 -17.57
CA ILE A 166 1.36 3.20 -16.65
C ILE A 166 2.29 3.06 -15.44
N GLY A 167 1.70 3.08 -14.25
CA GLY A 167 2.33 2.64 -13.01
C GLY A 167 2.00 1.19 -12.69
N ILE A 168 2.94 0.47 -12.08
CA ILE A 168 2.73 -0.89 -11.56
C ILE A 168 2.92 -0.87 -10.05
N THR A 169 1.94 -1.43 -9.34
CA THR A 169 2.07 -1.78 -7.94
C THR A 169 1.63 -3.22 -7.72
N ASN A 170 2.25 -3.88 -6.75
CA ASN A 170 2.14 -5.32 -6.56
C ASN A 170 2.24 -5.73 -5.10
N GLN A 171 1.63 -6.87 -4.78
CA GLN A 171 1.90 -7.59 -3.54
C GLN A 171 3.40 -7.85 -3.41
N ARG A 172 3.96 -7.47 -2.26
CA ARG A 172 5.39 -7.61 -1.97
C ARG A 172 5.73 -9.03 -1.51
N GLU A 173 7.04 -9.26 -1.49
CA GLU A 173 7.78 -10.50 -1.16
C GLU A 173 7.49 -11.75 -2.02
N THR A 174 6.30 -11.87 -2.62
CA THR A 174 5.93 -13.01 -3.48
C THR A 174 7.00 -13.28 -4.54
N THR A 175 7.49 -14.51 -4.56
CA THR A 175 8.69 -14.92 -5.31
C THR A 175 8.32 -15.72 -6.55
N ILE A 176 8.76 -15.26 -7.72
CA ILE A 176 8.54 -15.90 -9.02
C ILE A 176 9.88 -16.30 -9.62
N LEU A 177 9.93 -17.52 -10.15
CA LEU A 177 11.12 -18.13 -10.72
C LEU A 177 10.82 -18.61 -12.14
N TRP A 178 11.61 -18.16 -13.11
CA TRP A 178 11.42 -18.52 -14.52
C TRP A 178 12.75 -18.78 -15.22
N ASP A 179 12.67 -19.46 -16.36
CA ASP A 179 13.81 -19.74 -17.21
C ASP A 179 14.11 -18.52 -18.11
N ASN A 180 15.35 -18.01 -18.10
CA ASN A 180 15.75 -16.84 -18.87
C ASN A 180 15.87 -17.11 -20.38
N ILE A 181 15.85 -18.38 -20.81
CA ILE A 181 15.90 -18.76 -22.23
C ILE A 181 14.49 -18.90 -22.79
N THR A 182 13.58 -19.53 -22.03
CA THR A 182 12.20 -19.75 -22.52
C THR A 182 11.23 -18.65 -22.09
N GLY A 183 11.54 -17.92 -21.02
CA GLY A 183 10.63 -16.96 -20.40
C GLY A 183 9.47 -17.58 -19.62
N GLU A 184 9.51 -18.89 -19.38
CA GLU A 184 8.41 -19.64 -18.75
C GLU A 184 8.65 -19.91 -17.26
N PRO A 185 7.60 -19.84 -16.42
CA PRO A 185 7.71 -20.17 -15.00
C PRO A 185 8.21 -21.61 -14.79
N LEU A 186 9.11 -21.79 -13.82
CA LEU A 186 9.65 -23.10 -13.46
C LEU A 186 8.93 -23.73 -12.26
N TYR A 187 8.18 -22.92 -11.52
CA TYR A 187 7.37 -23.27 -10.35
C TYR A 187 6.31 -22.19 -10.13
N ASN A 188 5.28 -22.50 -9.34
CA ASN A 188 4.31 -21.48 -8.91
C ASN A 188 5.00 -20.37 -8.11
N ALA A 189 4.40 -19.18 -8.13
CA ALA A 189 4.80 -18.08 -7.27
C ALA A 189 4.58 -18.48 -5.80
N VAL A 190 5.62 -18.38 -4.96
CA VAL A 190 5.46 -18.60 -3.51
C VAL A 190 5.07 -17.26 -2.87
N VAL A 191 3.84 -17.20 -2.35
CA VAL A 191 3.18 -15.95 -1.94
C VAL A 191 3.67 -15.50 -0.56
N TRP A 192 3.66 -14.19 -0.26
CA TRP A 192 4.18 -13.64 1.00
C TRP A 192 3.68 -14.29 2.31
N PRO A 193 2.40 -14.71 2.46
CA PRO A 193 1.90 -15.33 3.70
C PRO A 193 2.36 -16.77 3.89
N ASP A 194 3.00 -17.37 2.88
CA ASP A 194 3.45 -18.76 2.92
C ASP A 194 4.43 -18.99 4.09
N THR A 195 4.17 -20.04 4.88
CA THR A 195 4.95 -20.39 6.06
C THR A 195 5.79 -21.66 5.90
N ARG A 196 5.88 -22.24 4.69
CA ARG A 196 6.67 -23.46 4.42
C ARG A 196 8.14 -23.33 4.80
N THR A 197 8.65 -22.11 4.80
CA THR A 197 10.05 -21.78 5.12
C THR A 197 10.32 -21.69 6.62
N SER A 198 9.35 -21.96 7.50
CA SER A 198 9.51 -21.83 8.96
C SER A 198 10.68 -22.63 9.53
N ALA A 199 10.85 -23.89 9.10
CA ALA A 199 11.97 -24.72 9.54
C ALA A 199 13.33 -24.19 9.04
N LEU A 200 13.39 -23.78 7.77
CA LEU A 200 14.58 -23.16 7.18
C LEU A 200 14.94 -21.85 7.89
N VAL A 201 13.95 -21.04 8.26
CA VAL A 201 14.17 -19.79 9.02
C VAL A 201 14.78 -20.09 10.39
N ARG A 202 14.33 -21.14 11.10
CA ARG A 202 14.94 -21.56 12.38
C ARG A 202 16.40 -21.97 12.22
N GLU A 203 16.72 -22.69 11.14
CA GLU A 203 18.09 -23.05 10.81
C GLU A 203 18.95 -21.81 10.52
N LEU A 204 18.45 -20.91 9.65
CA LEU A 204 19.17 -19.69 9.26
C LEU A 204 19.41 -18.75 10.43
N LYS A 205 18.50 -18.67 11.41
CA LYS A 205 18.70 -17.88 12.64
C LYS A 205 19.90 -18.35 13.47
N ASN A 206 20.28 -19.63 13.36
CA ASN A 206 21.43 -20.21 14.04
C ASN A 206 22.72 -20.18 13.20
N LYS A 207 22.65 -19.72 11.94
CA LYS A 207 23.80 -19.62 11.04
C LYS A 207 24.67 -18.40 11.41
N PRO A 208 26.02 -18.53 11.48
CA PRO A 208 26.89 -17.39 11.73
C PRO A 208 26.66 -16.24 10.74
N GLY A 209 26.52 -15.01 11.26
CA GLY A 209 26.28 -13.81 10.45
C GLY A 209 24.80 -13.43 10.33
N ALA A 210 23.88 -14.26 10.80
CA ALA A 210 22.44 -13.97 10.81
C ALA A 210 22.10 -12.67 11.54
N GLU A 211 22.86 -12.35 12.60
CA GLU A 211 22.71 -11.14 13.41
C GLU A 211 22.97 -9.83 12.64
N LYS A 212 23.71 -9.89 11.53
CA LYS A 212 24.09 -8.71 10.74
C LYS A 212 23.09 -8.39 9.62
N LEU A 213 22.21 -9.34 9.28
CA LEU A 213 21.31 -9.21 8.13
C LEU A 213 20.41 -7.98 8.27
N GLN A 214 19.82 -7.79 9.45
CA GLN A 214 18.91 -6.68 9.70
C GLN A 214 19.60 -5.31 9.61
N GLU A 215 20.85 -5.20 10.03
CA GLU A 215 21.62 -3.95 9.92
C GLU A 215 21.89 -3.56 8.45
N THR A 216 22.02 -4.55 7.57
CA THR A 216 22.32 -4.36 6.15
C THR A 216 21.06 -4.18 5.31
N CYS A 217 20.07 -5.05 5.45
CA CYS A 217 18.87 -5.06 4.61
C CYS A 217 17.61 -4.50 5.28
N GLY A 218 17.64 -4.22 6.59
CA GLY A 218 16.51 -3.67 7.34
C GLY A 218 15.48 -4.70 7.81
N LEU A 219 15.64 -5.98 7.46
CA LEU A 219 14.67 -7.04 7.74
C LEU A 219 15.26 -8.13 8.66
N PRO A 220 14.48 -8.65 9.63
CA PRO A 220 14.84 -9.86 10.36
C PRO A 220 14.55 -11.12 9.54
N LEU A 221 15.22 -12.23 9.88
CA LEU A 221 14.87 -13.55 9.35
C LEU A 221 13.46 -13.96 9.81
N SER A 222 12.58 -14.17 8.83
CA SER A 222 11.22 -14.64 8.98
C SER A 222 10.78 -15.37 7.72
N THR A 223 9.56 -15.91 7.68
CA THR A 223 9.04 -16.59 6.49
C THR A 223 8.68 -15.62 5.36
N TYR A 224 8.61 -14.32 5.65
CA TYR A 224 8.14 -13.28 4.73
C TYR A 224 9.08 -13.04 3.55
N PRO A 225 10.39 -12.76 3.72
CA PRO A 225 11.22 -12.26 2.64
C PRO A 225 11.44 -13.27 1.51
N SER A 226 11.69 -12.75 0.32
CA SER A 226 11.86 -13.57 -0.89
C SER A 226 13.08 -14.49 -0.85
N SER A 227 14.12 -14.13 -0.09
CA SER A 227 15.35 -14.93 0.02
C SER A 227 15.11 -16.35 0.51
N VAL A 228 14.32 -16.52 1.57
CA VAL A 228 14.04 -17.84 2.16
C VAL A 228 13.11 -18.66 1.27
N LYS A 229 12.24 -18.00 0.49
CA LYS A 229 11.38 -18.65 -0.50
C LYS A 229 12.20 -19.18 -1.68
N LEU A 230 13.11 -18.37 -2.23
CA LEU A 230 14.05 -18.80 -3.26
C LEU A 230 14.88 -19.99 -2.78
N LEU A 231 15.48 -19.88 -1.59
CA LEU A 231 16.34 -20.93 -1.04
C LEU A 231 15.57 -22.25 -0.84
N TRP A 232 14.35 -22.18 -0.32
CA TRP A 232 13.50 -23.36 -0.17
C TRP A 232 13.20 -24.01 -1.52
N VAL A 233 12.84 -23.24 -2.56
CA VAL A 233 12.55 -23.81 -3.89
C VAL A 233 13.80 -24.43 -4.50
N LEU A 234 14.98 -23.81 -4.36
CA LEU A 234 16.25 -24.38 -4.81
C LEU A 234 16.61 -25.71 -4.12
N GLN A 235 16.19 -25.89 -2.86
CA GLN A 235 16.44 -27.11 -2.09
C GLN A 235 15.41 -28.22 -2.36
N ASN A 236 14.21 -27.88 -2.83
CA ASN A 236 13.07 -28.81 -2.89
C ASN A 236 12.51 -29.06 -4.30
N VAL A 237 12.86 -28.25 -5.30
CA VAL A 237 12.34 -28.35 -6.67
C VAL A 237 13.47 -28.59 -7.68
N GLU A 238 13.56 -29.84 -8.14
CA GLU A 238 14.65 -30.32 -9.01
C GLU A 238 14.78 -29.52 -10.32
N SER A 239 13.66 -29.16 -10.96
CA SER A 239 13.67 -28.38 -12.21
C SER A 239 14.28 -26.99 -12.02
N VAL A 240 13.97 -26.35 -10.90
CA VAL A 240 14.51 -25.02 -10.54
C VAL A 240 15.99 -25.15 -10.18
N ARG A 241 16.37 -26.18 -9.41
CA ARG A 241 17.77 -26.44 -9.08
C ARG A 241 18.62 -26.65 -10.33
N LYS A 242 18.13 -27.43 -11.27
CA LYS A 242 18.80 -27.66 -12.57
C LYS A 242 18.96 -26.36 -13.35
N ALA A 243 17.92 -25.54 -13.47
CA ALA A 243 18.01 -24.25 -14.15
C ALA A 243 19.02 -23.31 -13.49
N TYR A 244 19.12 -23.31 -12.15
CA TYR A 244 20.12 -22.53 -11.43
C TYR A 244 21.55 -23.01 -11.72
N ASP A 245 21.80 -24.32 -11.66
CA ASP A 245 23.14 -24.86 -11.95
C ASP A 245 23.58 -24.65 -13.40
N GLU A 246 22.62 -24.54 -14.32
CA GLU A 246 22.84 -24.20 -15.74
C GLU A 246 22.95 -22.69 -16.01
N GLY A 247 22.77 -21.82 -15.00
CA GLY A 247 22.78 -20.36 -15.16
C GLY A 247 21.57 -19.77 -15.87
N ARG A 248 20.48 -20.54 -15.97
CA ARG A 248 19.23 -20.18 -16.67
C ARG A 248 18.15 -19.62 -15.76
N LEU A 249 18.32 -19.70 -14.45
CA LEU A 249 17.29 -19.25 -13.50
C LEU A 249 17.25 -17.72 -13.41
N SER A 250 16.06 -17.15 -13.58
CA SER A 250 15.74 -15.78 -13.19
C SER A 250 14.88 -15.79 -11.94
N PHE A 251 15.17 -14.85 -11.04
CA PHE A 251 14.37 -14.58 -9.86
C PHE A 251 13.73 -13.20 -9.98
N GLY A 252 12.48 -13.05 -9.57
CA GLY A 252 11.86 -11.74 -9.46
C GLY A 252 10.70 -11.73 -8.47
N THR A 253 10.43 -10.56 -7.93
CA THR A 253 9.15 -10.24 -7.31
C THR A 253 8.09 -10.01 -8.41
N VAL A 254 6.83 -9.85 -8.01
CA VAL A 254 5.70 -9.74 -8.95
C VAL A 254 5.84 -8.58 -9.93
N ASP A 255 6.34 -7.41 -9.49
CA ASP A 255 6.65 -6.29 -10.37
C ASP A 255 7.59 -6.71 -11.51
N SER A 256 8.70 -7.37 -11.17
CA SER A 256 9.70 -7.75 -12.13
C SER A 256 9.17 -8.73 -13.18
N TRP A 257 8.36 -9.70 -12.73
CA TRP A 257 7.67 -10.64 -13.61
C TRP A 257 6.69 -9.94 -14.56
N LEU A 258 5.86 -9.03 -14.03
CA LEU A 258 4.88 -8.30 -14.84
C LEU A 258 5.59 -7.38 -15.83
N ILE A 259 6.57 -6.60 -15.40
CA ILE A 259 7.35 -5.71 -16.28
C ILE A 259 7.99 -6.53 -17.40
N TYR A 260 8.61 -7.67 -17.07
CA TYR A 260 9.22 -8.57 -18.04
C TYR A 260 8.19 -9.07 -19.08
N LYS A 261 7.07 -9.69 -18.66
CA LYS A 261 6.09 -10.26 -19.59
C LYS A 261 5.30 -9.20 -20.38
N LEU A 262 4.98 -8.05 -19.77
CA LEU A 262 4.27 -6.94 -20.43
C LEU A 262 5.13 -6.27 -21.51
N ASN A 263 6.45 -6.26 -21.35
CA ASN A 263 7.41 -5.82 -22.36
C ASN A 263 7.65 -6.84 -23.48
N GLY A 264 6.97 -8.00 -23.46
CA GLY A 264 7.15 -9.06 -24.46
C GLY A 264 8.09 -10.19 -24.02
N GLY A 265 8.59 -10.16 -22.78
CA GLY A 265 9.43 -11.21 -22.22
C GLY A 265 10.69 -11.43 -23.05
N GLN A 266 11.00 -12.71 -23.29
CA GLN A 266 12.18 -13.10 -24.05
C GLN A 266 12.10 -12.72 -25.54
N ASP A 267 10.88 -12.58 -26.07
CA ASP A 267 10.64 -12.30 -27.49
C ASP A 267 10.77 -10.80 -27.84
N ARG A 268 11.09 -9.96 -26.86
CA ARG A 268 11.24 -8.51 -27.07
C ARG A 268 12.43 -8.19 -27.99
N GLU A 269 12.17 -7.40 -29.03
CA GLU A 269 13.22 -6.84 -29.88
C GLU A 269 14.14 -5.91 -29.06
N GLY A 270 15.46 -6.11 -29.16
CA GLY A 270 16.45 -5.38 -28.35
C GLY A 270 16.71 -5.99 -26.97
N GLY A 271 16.14 -7.16 -26.66
CA GLY A 271 16.37 -7.90 -25.42
C GLY A 271 15.33 -7.59 -24.33
N PRO A 272 15.21 -8.48 -23.33
CA PRO A 272 14.19 -8.35 -22.29
C PRO A 272 14.43 -7.17 -21.35
N ILE A 273 13.35 -6.54 -20.89
CA ILE A 273 13.38 -5.59 -19.78
C ILE A 273 13.23 -6.39 -18.48
N PHE A 274 14.31 -6.52 -17.73
CA PHE A 274 14.36 -7.28 -16.48
C PHE A 274 14.85 -6.40 -15.33
N VAL A 275 13.89 -5.75 -14.67
CA VAL A 275 14.12 -4.72 -13.65
C VAL A 275 13.17 -4.90 -12.47
N THR A 276 13.49 -4.25 -11.35
CA THR A 276 12.65 -4.11 -10.16
C THR A 276 12.93 -2.74 -9.54
N ASP A 277 11.98 -2.17 -8.81
CA ASP A 277 12.23 -0.93 -8.09
C ASP A 277 12.91 -1.14 -6.73
N ALA A 278 13.45 -0.06 -6.15
CA ALA A 278 14.10 -0.10 -4.85
C ALA A 278 13.17 -0.54 -3.70
N THR A 279 11.86 -0.24 -3.79
CA THR A 279 10.89 -0.66 -2.76
C THR A 279 10.68 -2.16 -2.77
N ASN A 280 10.46 -2.79 -3.93
CA ASN A 280 10.35 -4.24 -4.04
C ASN A 280 11.68 -4.95 -3.72
N ALA A 281 12.81 -4.45 -4.23
CA ALA A 281 14.13 -5.02 -3.96
C ALA A 281 14.47 -5.03 -2.46
N SER A 282 14.06 -4.00 -1.70
CA SER A 282 14.25 -3.94 -0.25
C SER A 282 13.56 -5.04 0.53
N ARG A 283 12.61 -5.76 -0.09
CA ARG A 283 11.83 -6.84 0.55
C ARG A 283 12.44 -8.22 0.38
N THR A 284 13.50 -8.33 -0.39
CA THR A 284 14.10 -9.61 -0.77
C THR A 284 15.08 -10.17 0.25
N MET A 285 15.66 -9.32 1.12
CA MET A 285 16.90 -9.55 1.88
C MET A 285 18.17 -9.73 1.02
N PHE A 286 18.14 -9.36 -0.27
CA PHE A 286 19.34 -9.35 -1.12
C PHE A 286 19.91 -7.96 -1.35
N MET A 287 19.14 -6.90 -1.09
CA MET A 287 19.55 -5.50 -1.27
C MET A 287 20.10 -4.92 0.04
N ASN A 288 21.21 -4.19 -0.05
CA ASN A 288 21.69 -3.35 1.02
C ASN A 288 20.89 -2.04 1.04
N LEU A 289 20.28 -1.74 2.18
CA LEU A 289 19.34 -0.65 2.33
C LEU A 289 20.01 0.72 2.19
N LYS A 290 21.32 0.84 2.39
CA LYS A 290 22.06 2.11 2.25
C LYS A 290 22.55 2.36 0.84
N THR A 291 22.97 1.31 0.13
CA THR A 291 23.52 1.44 -1.22
C THR A 291 22.46 1.31 -2.31
N LEU A 292 21.30 0.73 -1.99
CA LEU A 292 20.25 0.35 -2.93
C LEU A 292 20.74 -0.56 -4.05
N GLN A 293 21.74 -1.40 -3.74
CA GLN A 293 22.31 -2.38 -4.63
C GLN A 293 22.25 -3.77 -3.98
N TYR A 294 22.31 -4.81 -4.80
CA TYR A 294 22.52 -6.16 -4.29
C TYR A 294 23.82 -6.24 -3.50
N ASP A 295 23.76 -6.92 -2.36
CA ASP A 295 24.88 -7.08 -1.43
C ASP A 295 25.44 -8.49 -1.53
N ASP A 296 26.73 -8.60 -1.83
CA ASP A 296 27.38 -9.90 -2.02
C ASP A 296 27.47 -10.70 -0.71
N GLU A 297 27.53 -10.06 0.47
CA GLU A 297 27.53 -10.78 1.74
C GLU A 297 26.13 -11.28 2.11
N LEU A 298 25.06 -10.53 1.78
CA LEU A 298 23.69 -11.04 1.90
C LEU A 298 23.46 -12.26 1.00
N LEU A 299 23.83 -12.15 -0.28
CA LEU A 299 23.67 -13.24 -1.24
C LEU A 299 24.46 -14.50 -0.82
N LYS A 300 25.71 -14.30 -0.38
CA LYS A 300 26.56 -15.37 0.16
C LYS A 300 25.98 -16.02 1.41
N PHE A 301 25.36 -15.25 2.32
CA PHE A 301 24.69 -15.82 3.49
C PHE A 301 23.59 -16.83 3.09
N PHE A 302 22.81 -16.50 2.05
CA PHE A 302 21.77 -17.38 1.49
C PHE A 302 22.29 -18.38 0.45
N GLU A 303 23.61 -18.48 0.26
CA GLU A 303 24.26 -19.39 -0.69
C GLU A 303 23.81 -19.17 -2.14
N VAL A 304 23.49 -17.92 -2.48
CA VAL A 304 23.11 -17.49 -3.83
C VAL A 304 24.35 -16.99 -4.59
N ASP A 305 24.63 -17.62 -5.72
CA ASP A 305 25.72 -17.30 -6.63
C ASP A 305 25.20 -16.43 -7.78
N ARG A 306 25.72 -15.20 -7.87
CA ARG A 306 25.34 -14.22 -8.91
C ARG A 306 25.72 -14.65 -10.33
N THR A 307 26.61 -15.63 -10.49
CA THR A 307 26.94 -16.18 -11.81
C THR A 307 25.91 -17.21 -12.29
N LYS A 308 25.07 -17.71 -11.38
CA LYS A 308 24.07 -18.74 -11.63
C LYS A 308 22.63 -18.22 -11.60
N LEU A 309 22.39 -17.16 -10.83
CA LEU A 309 21.08 -16.51 -10.72
C LEU A 309 21.07 -15.16 -11.44
N ASN A 310 20.11 -15.00 -12.35
CA ASN A 310 19.81 -13.72 -12.96
C ASN A 310 18.89 -12.93 -12.01
N LEU A 311 19.38 -11.79 -11.54
CA LEU A 311 18.64 -10.87 -10.69
C LEU A 311 18.20 -9.63 -11.51
N PRO A 312 17.01 -9.06 -11.26
CA PRO A 312 16.55 -7.88 -11.96
C PRO A 312 17.41 -6.69 -11.61
N LYS A 313 17.68 -5.81 -12.59
CA LYS A 313 18.37 -4.56 -12.28
C LYS A 313 17.48 -3.69 -11.38
N ILE A 314 18.02 -3.25 -10.25
CA ILE A 314 17.36 -2.31 -9.34
C ILE A 314 17.40 -0.92 -9.98
N VAL A 315 16.23 -0.31 -10.17
CA VAL A 315 16.04 1.02 -10.76
C VAL A 315 15.15 1.90 -9.87
N PRO A 316 15.14 3.23 -10.05
CA PRO A 316 14.26 4.12 -9.28
C PRO A 316 12.78 3.79 -9.53
N SER A 317 11.96 3.90 -8.50
CA SER A 317 10.50 3.72 -8.53
C SER A 317 9.75 4.63 -9.53
N SER A 318 10.37 5.70 -10.01
CA SER A 318 9.86 6.59 -11.05
C SER A 318 10.97 6.88 -12.06
N ASP A 319 10.84 6.33 -13.28
CA ASP A 319 11.81 6.52 -14.35
C ASP A 319 11.11 6.43 -15.72
N PRO A 320 11.33 7.37 -16.66
CA PRO A 320 10.61 7.42 -17.93
C PRO A 320 10.97 6.29 -18.90
N THR A 321 12.07 5.58 -18.70
CA THR A 321 12.61 4.65 -19.72
C THR A 321 13.02 3.28 -19.16
N ALA A 322 13.36 3.18 -17.88
CA ALA A 322 13.93 1.97 -17.29
C ALA A 322 13.00 0.75 -17.37
N TYR A 323 11.69 0.97 -17.40
CA TYR A 323 10.67 -0.08 -17.38
C TYR A 323 10.10 -0.41 -18.78
N GLY A 324 10.55 0.27 -19.84
CA GLY A 324 10.09 0.03 -21.21
C GLY A 324 8.62 0.40 -21.44
N SER A 325 7.92 -0.40 -22.24
CA SER A 325 6.55 -0.10 -22.70
C SER A 325 5.76 -1.37 -22.98
N LEU A 326 4.44 -1.32 -22.91
CA LEU A 326 3.59 -2.47 -23.22
C LEU A 326 3.80 -2.93 -24.67
N ALA A 327 4.12 -4.21 -24.86
CA ALA A 327 4.41 -4.78 -26.18
C ALA A 327 3.15 -5.11 -26.99
N ARG A 328 2.00 -5.30 -26.32
CA ARG A 328 0.74 -5.79 -26.90
C ARG A 328 -0.48 -5.22 -26.17
N GLY A 329 -1.67 -5.55 -26.69
CA GLY A 329 -2.94 -5.11 -26.14
C GLY A 329 -3.33 -3.68 -26.53
N PRO A 330 -4.41 -3.14 -25.95
CA PRO A 330 -4.96 -1.82 -26.32
C PRO A 330 -4.04 -0.65 -25.96
N LEU A 331 -3.09 -0.85 -25.04
CA LEU A 331 -2.10 0.15 -24.62
C LEU A 331 -0.70 -0.15 -25.17
N LYS A 332 -0.61 -0.85 -26.31
CA LYS A 332 0.68 -1.12 -26.97
C LYS A 332 1.45 0.19 -27.20
N GLY A 333 2.70 0.22 -26.77
CA GLY A 333 3.60 1.37 -26.89
C GLY A 333 3.49 2.38 -25.75
N VAL A 334 2.48 2.29 -24.88
CA VAL A 334 2.39 3.16 -23.69
C VAL A 334 3.53 2.80 -22.72
N PRO A 335 4.31 3.78 -22.25
CA PRO A 335 5.45 3.53 -21.37
C PRO A 335 4.98 3.05 -19.99
N ILE A 336 5.71 2.09 -19.45
CA ILE A 336 5.69 1.81 -18.02
C ILE A 336 6.69 2.78 -17.41
N ALA A 337 6.28 3.58 -16.43
CA ALA A 337 7.13 4.67 -15.92
C ALA A 337 7.16 4.78 -14.39
N GLY A 338 6.38 3.94 -13.71
CA GLY A 338 6.35 3.88 -12.25
C GLY A 338 6.25 2.44 -11.76
N CYS A 339 6.97 2.12 -10.70
CA CYS A 339 6.89 0.84 -10.03
C CYS A 339 7.12 1.01 -8.52
N LEU A 340 6.19 0.52 -7.71
CA LEU A 340 6.27 0.57 -6.25
C LEU A 340 5.63 -0.69 -5.67
N GLY A 341 6.21 -1.28 -4.63
CA GLY A 341 5.51 -2.30 -3.86
C GLY A 341 4.27 -1.71 -3.17
N ASP A 342 3.20 -2.50 -3.06
CA ASP A 342 1.86 -2.07 -2.65
C ASP A 342 1.77 -1.14 -1.44
N GLN A 343 2.42 -1.49 -0.33
CA GLN A 343 2.32 -0.69 0.88
C GLN A 343 3.09 0.63 0.74
N SER A 344 4.19 0.64 -0.01
CA SER A 344 4.93 1.84 -0.40
C SER A 344 4.11 2.72 -1.34
N ALA A 345 3.44 2.12 -2.33
CA ALA A 345 2.52 2.82 -3.21
C ALA A 345 1.36 3.45 -2.43
N ALA A 346 0.78 2.74 -1.46
CA ALA A 346 -0.26 3.31 -0.59
C ALA A 346 0.25 4.52 0.22
N LEU A 347 1.50 4.52 0.70
CA LEU A 347 2.11 5.69 1.34
C LEU A 347 2.23 6.88 0.38
N VAL A 348 2.65 6.62 -0.86
CA VAL A 348 2.73 7.64 -1.92
C VAL A 348 1.34 8.19 -2.27
N GLY A 349 0.34 7.33 -2.47
CA GLY A 349 -1.04 7.75 -2.78
C GLY A 349 -1.74 8.49 -1.65
N GLN A 350 -1.26 8.35 -0.41
CA GLN A 350 -1.66 9.14 0.74
C GLN A 350 -0.87 10.46 0.88
N CYS A 351 0.03 10.75 -0.06
CA CYS A 351 0.94 11.89 -0.06
C CYS A 351 1.83 11.95 1.20
N GLY A 352 2.28 10.78 1.68
CA GLY A 352 3.19 10.63 2.82
C GLY A 352 4.64 11.00 2.49
N PHE A 353 4.85 12.24 2.05
CA PHE A 353 6.15 12.72 1.53
C PHE A 353 7.07 13.35 2.58
N LYS A 354 6.59 13.61 3.80
CA LYS A 354 7.36 14.23 4.88
C LYS A 354 7.65 13.24 6.02
N PRO A 355 8.82 13.33 6.66
CA PRO A 355 9.10 12.57 7.87
C PRO A 355 8.01 12.79 8.93
N GLY A 356 7.58 11.73 9.58
CA GLY A 356 6.50 11.79 10.56
C GLY A 356 5.10 11.54 10.03
N GLN A 357 4.93 11.50 8.70
CA GLN A 357 3.68 11.08 8.07
C GLN A 357 3.64 9.56 7.97
N ALA A 358 2.51 8.98 8.38
CA ALA A 358 2.28 7.55 8.34
C ALA A 358 0.95 7.22 7.66
N LYS A 359 0.89 6.00 7.14
CA LYS A 359 -0.37 5.42 6.66
C LYS A 359 -0.61 4.08 7.32
N ASN A 360 -1.87 3.68 7.45
CA ASN A 360 -2.27 2.33 7.83
C ASN A 360 -3.35 1.78 6.88
N THR A 361 -3.04 0.68 6.20
CA THR A 361 -3.98 -0.03 5.33
C THR A 361 -4.67 -1.14 6.13
N TYR A 362 -5.99 -1.04 6.30
CA TYR A 362 -6.79 -2.02 7.05
C TYR A 362 -7.45 -3.05 6.12
N GLY A 363 -6.78 -4.19 5.92
CA GLY A 363 -7.29 -5.35 5.20
C GLY A 363 -7.62 -6.51 6.14
N THR A 364 -7.29 -7.73 5.70
CA THR A 364 -7.28 -8.93 6.56
C THR A 364 -6.44 -8.70 7.81
N GLY A 365 -5.23 -8.17 7.62
CA GLY A 365 -4.38 -7.58 8.67
C GLY A 365 -4.27 -6.06 8.51
N CYS A 366 -3.28 -5.45 9.16
CA CYS A 366 -2.89 -4.06 8.95
C CYS A 366 -1.43 -3.95 8.53
N PHE A 367 -1.14 -2.97 7.69
CA PHE A 367 0.22 -2.61 7.28
C PHE A 367 0.43 -1.11 7.45
N LEU A 368 1.28 -0.77 8.41
CA LEU A 368 1.66 0.59 8.72
C LEU A 368 3.00 0.91 8.07
N LEU A 369 3.08 2.01 7.35
CA LEU A 369 4.34 2.59 6.90
C LEU A 369 4.48 4.00 7.47
N TYR A 370 5.69 4.35 7.88
CA TYR A 370 6.03 5.61 8.50
C TYR A 370 7.25 6.21 7.81
N ASN A 371 7.08 7.35 7.15
CA ASN A 371 8.18 8.03 6.45
C ASN A 371 9.23 8.54 7.46
N VAL A 372 10.49 8.15 7.27
CA VAL A 372 11.63 8.56 8.11
C VAL A 372 12.65 9.45 7.38
N GLY A 373 12.33 9.88 6.15
CA GLY A 373 13.18 10.75 5.34
C GLY A 373 14.27 9.98 4.59
N ASN A 374 15.40 10.66 4.34
CA ASN A 374 16.43 10.16 3.42
C ASN A 374 17.51 9.27 4.07
N GLU A 375 17.38 8.97 5.35
CA GLU A 375 18.30 8.08 6.07
C GLU A 375 17.51 6.88 6.62
N PRO A 376 17.96 5.64 6.36
CA PRO A 376 17.27 4.46 6.87
C PRO A 376 17.42 4.37 8.39
N VAL A 377 16.30 4.09 9.07
CA VAL A 377 16.26 3.84 10.52
C VAL A 377 16.15 2.35 10.76
N ILE A 378 17.22 1.72 11.26
CA ILE A 378 17.18 0.32 11.68
C ILE A 378 16.48 0.24 13.03
N SER A 379 15.37 -0.48 13.08
CA SER A 379 14.51 -0.51 14.25
C SER A 379 15.13 -1.31 15.41
N LYS A 380 14.88 -0.86 16.63
CA LYS A 380 15.25 -1.55 17.88
C LYS A 380 14.05 -2.16 18.59
N THR A 381 12.87 -1.97 18.03
CA THR A 381 11.57 -2.38 18.58
C THR A 381 10.91 -3.49 17.75
N GLY A 382 11.64 -4.05 16.78
CA GLY A 382 11.19 -5.17 15.96
C GLY A 382 10.34 -4.78 14.75
N LEU A 383 10.29 -3.49 14.39
CA LEU A 383 9.80 -3.00 13.10
C LEU A 383 10.79 -3.33 11.97
N LEU A 384 10.30 -3.27 10.74
CA LEU A 384 11.09 -3.40 9.51
C LEU A 384 11.60 -2.04 9.06
N ALA A 385 12.81 -1.97 8.52
CA ALA A 385 13.31 -0.81 7.80
C ALA A 385 13.28 -1.09 6.29
N THR A 386 12.75 -0.17 5.50
CA THR A 386 12.48 -0.40 4.07
C THR A 386 12.63 0.88 3.26
N VAL A 387 12.75 0.77 1.94
CA VAL A 387 12.62 1.94 1.06
C VAL A 387 11.13 2.29 0.94
N ALA A 388 10.79 3.56 1.18
CA ALA A 388 9.46 4.09 0.97
C ALA A 388 9.20 4.35 -0.51
N TYR A 389 10.11 5.03 -1.19
CA TYR A 389 10.10 5.30 -2.63
C TYR A 389 11.44 5.89 -3.07
N ASP A 390 11.82 5.66 -4.33
CA ASP A 390 12.93 6.33 -4.99
C ASP A 390 12.42 6.99 -6.28
N PHE A 391 12.15 8.30 -6.27
CA PHE A 391 11.61 9.00 -7.44
C PHE A 391 12.67 9.51 -8.42
N GLY A 392 13.94 9.10 -8.27
CA GLY A 392 15.00 9.45 -9.21
C GLY A 392 15.18 10.96 -9.40
N LYS A 393 15.52 11.38 -10.63
CA LYS A 393 15.72 12.81 -11.01
C LYS A 393 16.65 13.59 -10.06
N GLY A 394 17.67 12.95 -9.51
CA GLY A 394 18.61 13.55 -8.55
C GLY A 394 18.07 13.75 -7.13
N ARG A 395 16.81 13.37 -6.86
CA ARG A 395 16.26 13.32 -5.50
C ARG A 395 16.87 12.14 -4.75
N LYS A 396 17.07 12.29 -3.44
CA LYS A 396 17.50 11.18 -2.59
C LYS A 396 16.33 10.21 -2.37
N PRO A 397 16.59 8.90 -2.33
CA PRO A 397 15.60 7.91 -1.89
C PRO A 397 15.04 8.26 -0.51
N VAL A 398 13.80 7.87 -0.27
CA VAL A 398 13.13 8.02 1.03
C VAL A 398 12.88 6.64 1.63
N TYR A 399 13.04 6.53 2.94
CA TYR A 399 12.90 5.31 3.71
C TYR A 399 11.65 5.35 4.60
N ALA A 400 11.22 4.16 5.00
CA ALA A 400 10.15 3.98 5.96
C ALA A 400 10.49 2.95 7.03
N LEU A 401 9.89 3.13 8.20
CA LEU A 401 9.64 2.03 9.13
C LEU A 401 8.32 1.37 8.76
N GLU A 402 8.26 0.05 8.90
CA GLU A 402 7.06 -0.73 8.64
C GLU A 402 6.74 -1.66 9.81
N GLY A 403 5.46 -1.73 10.13
CA GLY A 403 4.90 -2.65 11.13
C GLY A 403 3.63 -3.30 10.59
N SER A 404 3.41 -4.55 10.96
CA SER A 404 2.27 -5.33 10.50
C SER A 404 1.46 -5.89 11.67
N ILE A 405 0.16 -6.06 11.44
CA ILE A 405 -0.78 -6.71 12.35
C ILE A 405 -1.41 -7.85 11.58
N ALA A 406 -1.28 -9.09 12.07
CA ALA A 406 -1.84 -10.25 11.39
C ALA A 406 -3.38 -10.22 11.32
N VAL A 407 -4.01 -9.77 12.41
CA VAL A 407 -5.47 -9.86 12.61
C VAL A 407 -6.10 -8.49 12.79
N ALA A 408 -6.79 -8.02 11.74
CA ALA A 408 -7.59 -6.81 11.75
C ALA A 408 -9.01 -7.10 11.20
N GLY A 409 -9.21 -6.99 9.89
CA GLY A 409 -10.46 -7.37 9.23
C GLY A 409 -10.77 -8.87 9.37
N SER A 410 -9.75 -9.73 9.48
CA SER A 410 -9.94 -11.15 9.79
C SER A 410 -10.54 -11.38 11.17
N GLY A 411 -10.31 -10.49 12.14
CA GLY A 411 -10.99 -10.50 13.43
C GLY A 411 -12.50 -10.29 13.29
N VAL A 412 -12.92 -9.36 12.43
CA VAL A 412 -14.34 -9.15 12.11
C VAL A 412 -14.91 -10.35 11.35
N LYS A 413 -14.17 -10.93 10.41
CA LYS A 413 -14.57 -12.15 9.70
C LYS A 413 -14.69 -13.36 10.62
N PHE A 414 -13.85 -13.48 11.63
CA PHE A 414 -13.97 -14.51 12.67
C PHE A 414 -15.28 -14.35 13.46
N LEU A 415 -15.64 -13.12 13.85
CA LEU A 415 -16.94 -12.88 14.49
C LEU A 415 -18.13 -13.26 13.59
N GLN A 416 -17.99 -13.03 12.28
CA GLN A 416 -19.01 -13.33 11.27
C GLN A 416 -19.14 -14.84 11.05
N ASN A 417 -18.05 -15.48 10.62
CA ASN A 417 -18.07 -16.82 10.06
C ASN A 417 -17.98 -17.91 11.14
N ASN A 418 -17.23 -17.65 12.22
CA ASN A 418 -16.93 -18.67 13.22
C ASN A 418 -17.82 -18.54 14.46
N LEU A 419 -18.11 -17.32 14.92
CA LEU A 419 -18.94 -17.10 16.11
C LEU A 419 -20.40 -16.76 15.78
N GLY A 420 -20.73 -16.42 14.53
CA GLY A 420 -22.08 -16.02 14.13
C GLY A 420 -22.63 -14.80 14.90
N ILE A 421 -21.74 -13.94 15.41
CA ILE A 421 -22.11 -12.78 16.24
C ILE A 421 -22.69 -11.64 15.39
N ILE A 422 -22.19 -11.51 14.16
CA ILE A 422 -22.65 -10.57 13.13
C ILE A 422 -22.92 -11.36 11.84
N ASN A 423 -23.88 -10.92 11.02
CA ASN A 423 -24.17 -11.63 9.76
C ASN A 423 -23.28 -11.15 8.61
N SER A 424 -22.81 -9.91 8.69
CA SER A 424 -21.98 -9.28 7.66
C SER A 424 -21.01 -8.29 8.30
N SER A 425 -19.87 -8.06 7.63
CA SER A 425 -18.85 -7.10 8.10
C SER A 425 -19.36 -5.66 8.14
N SER A 426 -20.40 -5.30 7.38
CA SER A 426 -21.03 -3.98 7.42
C SER A 426 -21.83 -3.73 8.70
N GLU A 427 -22.25 -4.78 9.42
CA GLU A 427 -22.96 -4.65 10.70
C GLU A 427 -22.04 -4.31 11.88
N VAL A 428 -20.71 -4.36 11.70
CA VAL A 428 -19.74 -4.22 12.79
C VAL A 428 -19.95 -2.94 13.60
N ASP A 429 -20.18 -1.81 12.93
CA ASP A 429 -20.44 -0.51 13.55
C ASP A 429 -21.78 -0.50 14.28
N THR A 430 -22.83 -1.00 13.62
CA THR A 430 -24.19 -1.04 14.16
C THR A 430 -24.22 -1.85 15.47
N VAL A 431 -23.58 -3.02 15.49
CA VAL A 431 -23.55 -3.88 16.67
C VAL A 431 -22.64 -3.31 17.76
N ALA A 432 -21.46 -2.80 17.43
CA ALA A 432 -20.56 -2.19 18.41
C ALA A 432 -21.13 -0.91 19.06
N LYS A 433 -22.01 -0.18 18.34
CA LYS A 433 -22.70 1.02 18.84
C LYS A 433 -23.93 0.71 19.72
N THR A 434 -24.33 -0.55 19.86
CA THR A 434 -25.38 -0.94 20.82
C THR A 434 -24.93 -0.80 22.28
N VAL A 435 -23.62 -0.63 22.50
CA VAL A 435 -22.99 -0.46 23.81
C VAL A 435 -22.10 0.80 23.84
N PRO A 436 -22.01 1.50 24.98
CA PRO A 436 -21.22 2.73 25.07
C PRO A 436 -19.70 2.46 25.06
N ASP A 437 -19.25 1.30 25.52
CA ASP A 437 -17.83 0.93 25.63
C ASP A 437 -17.62 -0.59 25.46
N ASN A 438 -16.43 -1.09 25.77
CA ASN A 438 -16.09 -2.53 25.71
C ASN A 438 -16.63 -3.35 26.90
N GLY A 439 -17.33 -2.75 27.87
CA GLY A 439 -17.88 -3.46 29.03
C GLY A 439 -16.82 -4.13 29.93
N GLY A 440 -15.56 -3.69 29.85
CA GLY A 440 -14.43 -4.34 30.53
C GLY A 440 -13.78 -5.47 29.73
N VAL A 441 -14.36 -5.85 28.58
CA VAL A 441 -13.84 -6.91 27.71
C VAL A 441 -12.58 -6.45 27.00
N THR A 442 -11.63 -7.36 26.79
CA THR A 442 -10.44 -7.12 25.97
C THR A 442 -10.17 -8.38 25.17
N PHE A 443 -10.04 -8.23 23.85
CA PHE A 443 -9.80 -9.37 22.96
C PHE A 443 -8.41 -9.28 22.36
N VAL A 444 -7.46 -10.07 22.87
CA VAL A 444 -6.15 -10.22 22.25
C VAL A 444 -6.31 -11.12 21.04
N THR A 445 -6.29 -10.57 19.83
CA THR A 445 -6.57 -11.28 18.58
C THR A 445 -5.33 -12.01 18.02
N ALA A 446 -4.55 -12.66 18.90
CA ALA A 446 -3.31 -13.36 18.57
C ALA A 446 -3.55 -14.73 17.90
N PHE A 447 -4.42 -14.84 16.88
CA PHE A 447 -4.79 -16.13 16.28
C PHE A 447 -3.58 -16.90 15.71
N SER A 448 -2.59 -16.14 15.22
CA SER A 448 -1.32 -16.64 14.71
C SER A 448 -0.14 -16.00 15.44
N GLY A 449 -0.31 -15.73 16.75
CA GLY A 449 0.63 -14.92 17.53
C GLY A 449 0.46 -13.41 17.31
N LEU A 450 1.38 -12.62 17.86
CA LEU A 450 1.45 -11.17 17.72
C LEU A 450 2.80 -10.77 17.09
N PHE A 451 2.75 -9.91 16.07
CA PHE A 451 3.95 -9.34 15.44
C PHE A 451 4.43 -8.09 16.18
N ALA A 452 5.16 -7.21 15.48
CA ALA A 452 5.69 -5.98 16.05
C ALA A 452 4.60 -5.15 16.78
N PRO A 453 4.92 -4.49 17.90
CA PRO A 453 6.20 -4.54 18.61
C PRO A 453 6.33 -5.72 19.59
N TYR A 454 5.35 -6.63 19.64
CA TYR A 454 5.26 -7.66 20.69
C TYR A 454 6.12 -8.88 20.41
N TRP A 455 6.08 -9.41 19.17
CA TRP A 455 6.78 -10.64 18.76
C TRP A 455 6.56 -11.81 19.72
N ILE A 456 5.28 -12.14 19.94
CA ILE A 456 4.84 -13.24 20.81
C ILE A 456 4.26 -14.32 19.90
N ASP A 457 5.04 -15.39 19.66
CA ASP A 457 4.66 -16.53 18.81
C ASP A 457 3.90 -17.63 19.57
N ASP A 458 3.99 -17.63 20.90
CA ASP A 458 3.36 -18.60 21.80
C ASP A 458 1.96 -18.19 22.31
N ALA A 459 1.38 -17.10 21.81
CA ALA A 459 0.06 -16.62 22.17
C ALA A 459 -1.04 -17.10 21.22
N LYS A 460 -2.27 -17.21 21.76
CA LYS A 460 -3.50 -17.46 20.99
C LYS A 460 -4.57 -16.41 21.24
N GLY A 461 -5.60 -16.43 20.39
CA GLY A 461 -6.77 -15.55 20.52
C GLY A 461 -7.42 -15.67 21.89
N THR A 462 -7.37 -14.61 22.70
CA THR A 462 -7.78 -14.67 24.11
C THR A 462 -8.73 -13.53 24.47
N LEU A 463 -9.92 -13.88 24.95
CA LEU A 463 -10.96 -12.93 25.35
C LEU A 463 -11.04 -12.81 26.88
N PHE A 464 -10.66 -11.65 27.41
CA PHE A 464 -10.65 -11.36 28.85
C PHE A 464 -11.82 -10.48 29.27
N GLY A 465 -12.10 -10.45 30.58
CA GLY A 465 -13.01 -9.47 31.18
C GLY A 465 -14.51 -9.78 31.02
N VAL A 466 -14.86 -11.00 30.65
CA VAL A 466 -16.26 -11.44 30.50
C VAL A 466 -16.94 -11.51 31.87
N THR A 467 -18.16 -10.96 31.95
CA THR A 467 -19.05 -11.06 33.11
C THR A 467 -20.47 -11.43 32.65
N GLN A 468 -21.41 -11.64 33.57
CA GLN A 468 -22.82 -11.89 33.23
C GLN A 468 -23.50 -10.71 32.50
N HIS A 469 -22.89 -9.52 32.49
CA HIS A 469 -23.41 -8.33 31.79
C HIS A 469 -22.84 -8.19 30.36
N THR A 470 -21.83 -8.99 30.01
CA THR A 470 -21.23 -8.98 28.68
C THR A 470 -22.24 -9.42 27.64
N ASN A 471 -22.25 -8.73 26.49
CA ASN A 471 -23.16 -9.01 25.38
C ASN A 471 -22.37 -8.91 24.07
N LYS A 472 -23.01 -9.26 22.95
CA LYS A 472 -22.35 -9.27 21.64
C LYS A 472 -21.75 -7.91 21.23
N GLY A 473 -22.38 -6.80 21.59
CA GLY A 473 -21.88 -5.46 21.31
C GLY A 473 -20.51 -5.22 21.95
N HIS A 474 -20.33 -5.65 23.20
CA HIS A 474 -19.06 -5.54 23.92
C HIS A 474 -17.93 -6.35 23.24
N ILE A 475 -18.24 -7.55 22.73
CA ILE A 475 -17.25 -8.39 22.02
C ILE A 475 -16.86 -7.75 20.68
N VAL A 476 -17.84 -7.30 19.88
CA VAL A 476 -17.58 -6.61 18.61
C VAL A 476 -16.76 -5.34 18.86
N ARG A 477 -17.09 -4.56 19.90
CA ARG A 477 -16.32 -3.39 20.31
C ARG A 477 -14.87 -3.75 20.66
N ALA A 478 -14.66 -4.77 21.48
CA ALA A 478 -13.32 -5.23 21.87
C ALA A 478 -12.48 -5.70 20.68
N THR A 479 -13.10 -6.33 19.66
CA THR A 479 -12.41 -6.72 18.41
C THR A 479 -11.92 -5.50 17.62
N LEU A 480 -12.73 -4.44 17.50
CA LEU A 480 -12.30 -3.19 16.85
C LEU A 480 -11.17 -2.51 17.65
N GLU A 481 -11.34 -2.40 18.97
CA GLU A 481 -10.35 -1.82 19.86
C GLU A 481 -9.01 -2.56 19.84
N ALA A 482 -9.03 -3.90 19.69
CA ALA A 482 -7.81 -4.71 19.57
C ALA A 482 -6.94 -4.29 18.39
N THR A 483 -7.56 -4.02 17.23
CA THR A 483 -6.84 -3.52 16.05
C THR A 483 -6.27 -2.13 16.35
N CYS A 484 -7.06 -1.26 16.99
CA CYS A 484 -6.63 0.10 17.29
C CYS A 484 -5.49 0.17 18.30
N HIS A 485 -5.51 -0.72 19.30
CA HIS A 485 -4.46 -0.87 20.29
C HIS A 485 -3.15 -1.36 19.69
N GLN A 486 -3.20 -2.38 18.83
CA GLN A 486 -2.02 -2.88 18.12
C GLN A 486 -1.43 -1.80 17.20
N THR A 487 -2.27 -1.09 16.43
CA THR A 487 -1.83 0.05 15.60
C THR A 487 -1.16 1.13 16.46
N ALA A 488 -1.77 1.51 17.58
CA ALA A 488 -1.21 2.52 18.47
C ALA A 488 0.11 2.08 19.13
N ALA A 489 0.32 0.78 19.36
CA ALA A 489 1.59 0.26 19.86
C ALA A 489 2.70 0.30 18.80
N ILE A 490 2.36 -0.03 17.55
CA ILE A 490 3.29 0.08 16.41
C ILE A 490 3.68 1.55 16.16
N LEU A 491 2.71 2.48 16.21
CA LEU A 491 2.99 3.90 16.01
C LEU A 491 3.90 4.48 17.10
N ASP A 492 3.68 4.10 18.36
CA ASP A 492 4.58 4.48 19.47
C ASP A 492 6.01 3.95 19.22
N ALA A 493 6.14 2.71 18.74
CA ALA A 493 7.42 2.10 18.39
C ALA A 493 8.10 2.85 17.22
N MET A 494 7.35 3.21 16.18
CA MET A 494 7.85 3.98 15.03
C MET A 494 8.33 5.37 15.43
N ALA A 495 7.58 6.07 16.28
CA ALA A 495 7.98 7.38 16.79
C ALA A 495 9.24 7.28 17.67
N SER A 496 9.33 6.24 18.50
CA SER A 496 10.51 5.98 19.33
C SER A 496 11.76 5.69 18.49
N ASP A 497 11.66 4.84 17.46
CA ASP A 497 12.82 4.46 16.64
C ASP A 497 13.25 5.59 15.69
N SER A 498 12.29 6.32 15.10
CA SER A 498 12.60 7.40 14.15
C SER A 498 13.03 8.72 14.80
N GLY A 499 12.69 8.93 16.08
CA GLY A 499 12.88 10.22 16.75
C GLY A 499 11.94 11.33 16.28
N HIS A 500 10.98 11.02 15.40
CA HIS A 500 9.98 11.95 14.89
C HIS A 500 8.63 11.68 15.56
N ALA A 501 7.93 12.75 15.93
CA ALA A 501 6.55 12.60 16.39
C ALA A 501 5.64 12.31 15.20
N LEU A 502 4.68 11.41 15.38
CA LEU A 502 3.60 11.19 14.41
C LEU A 502 2.76 12.47 14.30
N ASP A 503 2.57 12.97 13.08
CA ASP A 503 1.75 14.16 12.82
C ASP A 503 0.29 13.79 12.55
N ILE A 504 0.07 12.98 11.52
CA ILE A 504 -1.25 12.51 11.08
C ILE A 504 -1.15 11.05 10.61
N LEU A 505 -2.21 10.29 10.87
CA LEU A 505 -2.33 8.92 10.37
C LEU A 505 -3.33 8.87 9.21
N ALA A 506 -2.83 8.68 7.99
CA ALA A 506 -3.69 8.39 6.85
C ALA A 506 -4.17 6.94 6.90
N VAL A 507 -5.41 6.67 6.50
CA VAL A 507 -5.99 5.32 6.58
C VAL A 507 -6.73 4.94 5.29
N ASP A 508 -6.65 3.67 4.94
CA ASP A 508 -7.37 3.09 3.80
C ASP A 508 -7.72 1.61 4.07
N GLY A 509 -8.39 0.94 3.12
CA GLY A 509 -8.81 -0.45 3.26
C GLY A 509 -10.19 -0.65 3.90
N GLY A 510 -10.63 -1.91 3.97
CA GLY A 510 -11.99 -2.29 4.33
C GLY A 510 -12.45 -1.89 5.73
N LEU A 511 -11.63 -2.09 6.78
CA LEU A 511 -12.03 -1.75 8.15
C LEU A 511 -12.03 -0.23 8.39
N SER A 512 -11.31 0.54 7.58
CA SER A 512 -11.32 2.01 7.67
C SER A 512 -12.71 2.60 7.45
N ASN A 513 -13.66 1.85 6.87
CA ASN A 513 -15.06 2.24 6.70
C ASN A 513 -15.83 2.36 8.03
N SER A 514 -15.33 1.74 9.09
CA SER A 514 -15.90 1.85 10.43
C SER A 514 -15.55 3.20 11.04
N ASP A 515 -16.52 4.11 11.10
CA ASP A 515 -16.34 5.40 11.77
C ASP A 515 -15.98 5.22 13.25
N LEU A 516 -16.53 4.18 13.88
CA LEU A 516 -16.22 3.83 15.25
C LEU A 516 -14.75 3.42 15.42
N CYS A 517 -14.24 2.57 14.53
CA CYS A 517 -12.85 2.15 14.52
C CYS A 517 -11.92 3.35 14.30
N MET A 518 -12.23 4.22 13.33
CA MET A 518 -11.38 5.39 13.04
C MET A 518 -11.38 6.41 14.17
N GLN A 519 -12.52 6.66 14.82
CA GLN A 519 -12.58 7.50 16.01
C GLN A 519 -11.78 6.90 17.17
N THR A 520 -11.95 5.60 17.42
CA THR A 520 -11.20 4.86 18.45
C THR A 520 -9.70 4.88 18.17
N GLN A 521 -9.31 4.79 16.90
CA GLN A 521 -7.92 4.88 16.48
C GLN A 521 -7.33 6.25 16.79
N ALA A 522 -8.03 7.34 16.43
CA ALA A 522 -7.61 8.71 16.74
C ALA A 522 -7.47 8.93 18.25
N ASP A 523 -8.42 8.43 19.02
CA ASP A 523 -8.39 8.50 20.49
C ASP A 523 -7.17 7.78 21.08
N LEU A 524 -6.87 6.56 20.62
CA LEU A 524 -5.79 5.73 21.18
C LEU A 524 -4.39 6.17 20.74
N SER A 525 -4.23 6.65 19.50
CA SER A 525 -2.96 7.18 18.99
C SER A 525 -2.71 8.63 19.43
N GLY A 526 -3.76 9.38 19.74
CA GLY A 526 -3.65 10.78 20.14
C GLY A 526 -3.29 11.73 18.99
N VAL A 527 -3.48 11.30 17.74
CA VAL A 527 -3.27 12.11 16.53
C VAL A 527 -4.50 12.07 15.63
N PRO A 528 -4.70 13.06 14.74
CA PRO A 528 -5.77 13.00 13.75
C PRO A 528 -5.64 11.78 12.85
N VAL A 529 -6.78 11.17 12.52
CA VAL A 529 -6.89 10.08 11.55
C VAL A 529 -7.61 10.60 10.31
N ASP A 530 -6.96 10.48 9.15
CA ASP A 530 -7.42 11.03 7.89
C ASP A 530 -7.83 9.93 6.91
N ARG A 531 -9.14 9.86 6.63
CA ARG A 531 -9.71 8.88 5.70
C ARG A 531 -10.12 9.57 4.39
N PRO A 532 -9.44 9.28 3.27
CA PRO A 532 -9.81 9.84 1.97
C PRO A 532 -11.12 9.25 1.44
N ALA A 533 -11.80 10.03 0.58
CA ALA A 533 -13.03 9.55 -0.08
C ALA A 533 -12.72 8.51 -1.16
N MET A 534 -11.70 8.76 -1.99
CA MET A 534 -11.17 7.79 -2.93
C MET A 534 -10.22 6.84 -2.17
N ARG A 535 -10.48 5.54 -2.28
CA ARG A 535 -9.87 4.50 -1.42
C ARG A 535 -8.81 3.66 -2.11
N GLU A 536 -8.62 3.85 -3.41
CA GLU A 536 -7.64 3.14 -4.25
C GLU A 536 -6.27 3.83 -4.16
N THR A 537 -5.81 4.09 -2.93
CA THR A 537 -4.58 4.84 -2.65
C THR A 537 -3.33 4.11 -3.12
N THR A 538 -3.33 2.78 -3.05
CA THR A 538 -2.27 1.92 -3.61
C THR A 538 -2.07 2.19 -5.11
N ALA A 539 -3.14 2.07 -5.90
CA ALA A 539 -3.08 2.34 -7.34
C ALA A 539 -2.76 3.80 -7.65
N LEU A 540 -3.32 4.76 -6.88
CA LEU A 540 -2.96 6.16 -7.04
C LEU A 540 -1.46 6.40 -6.84
N GLY A 541 -0.82 5.71 -5.88
CA GLY A 541 0.63 5.85 -5.66
C GLY A 541 1.48 5.41 -6.85
N ALA A 542 1.12 4.31 -7.51
CA ALA A 542 1.79 3.87 -8.73
C ALA A 542 1.52 4.84 -9.90
N ALA A 543 0.29 5.36 -10.02
CA ALA A 543 -0.01 6.41 -10.99
C ALA A 543 0.81 7.67 -10.75
N ILE A 544 0.97 8.12 -9.50
CA ILE A 544 1.83 9.24 -9.13
C ILE A 544 3.27 9.00 -9.58
N ALA A 545 3.83 7.82 -9.30
CA ALA A 545 5.19 7.48 -9.71
C ALA A 545 5.37 7.55 -11.24
N ALA A 546 4.42 7.01 -12.01
CA ALA A 546 4.48 7.05 -13.47
C ALA A 546 4.24 8.47 -14.03
N GLY A 547 3.33 9.23 -13.44
CA GLY A 547 3.04 10.61 -13.83
C GLY A 547 4.21 11.55 -13.56
N LEU A 548 4.91 11.40 -12.42
CA LEU A 548 6.13 12.15 -12.11
C LEU A 548 7.25 11.87 -13.13
N ALA A 549 7.36 10.63 -13.62
CA ALA A 549 8.36 10.27 -14.62
C ALA A 549 8.06 10.91 -15.99
N THR A 550 6.78 11.10 -16.31
CA THR A 550 6.30 11.51 -17.64
C THR A 550 5.76 12.95 -17.72
N GLY A 551 5.90 13.73 -16.66
CA GLY A 551 5.52 15.16 -16.65
C GLY A 551 4.01 15.41 -16.53
N VAL A 552 3.24 14.43 -16.03
CA VAL A 552 1.84 14.67 -15.66
C VAL A 552 1.75 15.49 -14.37
N TRP A 553 2.74 15.31 -13.50
CA TRP A 553 3.02 16.15 -12.35
C TRP A 553 4.51 16.46 -12.36
N ASP A 554 4.88 17.72 -12.12
CA ASP A 554 6.28 18.15 -12.17
C ASP A 554 6.98 17.87 -10.84
N GLU A 555 6.30 18.23 -9.74
CA GLU A 555 6.86 18.22 -8.40
C GLU A 555 5.88 17.62 -7.37
N LEU A 556 6.43 17.16 -6.24
CA LEU A 556 5.62 16.55 -5.17
C LEU A 556 4.63 17.55 -4.54
N GLU A 557 4.95 18.84 -4.61
CA GLU A 557 4.12 19.93 -4.12
C GLU A 557 2.78 20.03 -4.85
N GLU A 558 2.73 19.69 -6.15
CA GLU A 558 1.49 19.70 -6.95
C GLU A 558 0.52 18.60 -6.52
N LEU A 559 1.07 17.50 -5.98
CA LEU A 559 0.30 16.38 -5.47
C LEU A 559 -0.43 16.71 -4.17
N HIS A 560 -0.11 17.83 -3.52
CA HIS A 560 -0.75 18.21 -2.26
C HIS A 560 -2.27 18.33 -2.41
N GLU A 561 -2.78 18.76 -3.57
CA GLU A 561 -4.22 18.90 -3.84
C GLU A 561 -4.88 17.61 -4.37
N VAL A 562 -4.08 16.59 -4.69
CA VAL A 562 -4.58 15.30 -5.18
C VAL A 562 -5.32 14.55 -4.06
N ASN A 563 -6.45 13.93 -4.40
CA ASN A 563 -7.25 13.12 -3.47
C ASN A 563 -7.72 13.87 -2.20
N ARG A 564 -8.03 15.17 -2.31
CA ARG A 564 -8.56 15.99 -1.19
C ARG A 564 -10.06 15.99 -1.00
N LYS A 565 -10.80 15.70 -2.06
CA LYS A 565 -12.25 15.86 -2.07
C LYS A 565 -12.91 14.81 -1.17
N GLY A 566 -13.75 15.27 -0.23
CA GLY A 566 -14.58 14.39 0.60
C GLY A 566 -13.85 13.64 1.72
N ARG A 567 -12.62 14.04 2.07
CA ARG A 567 -11.88 13.46 3.20
C ARG A 567 -12.67 13.64 4.50
N LYS A 568 -12.60 12.64 5.38
CA LYS A 568 -13.13 12.71 6.74
C LYS A 568 -11.98 12.58 7.73
N ILE A 569 -11.80 13.61 8.55
CA ILE A 569 -10.79 13.64 9.60
C ILE A 569 -11.46 13.36 10.94
N PHE A 570 -10.93 12.39 11.67
CA PHE A 570 -11.32 12.05 13.03
C PHE A 570 -10.29 12.64 13.99
N TYR A 571 -10.73 13.49 14.91
CA TYR A 571 -9.86 14.11 15.90
C TYR A 571 -9.95 13.35 17.21
N PRO A 572 -8.86 13.27 18.01
CA PRO A 572 -8.93 12.68 19.34
C PRO A 572 -9.92 13.44 20.23
N GLU A 573 -10.91 12.74 20.76
CA GLU A 573 -11.97 13.28 21.63
C GLU A 573 -11.92 12.70 23.05
N THR A 574 -11.35 11.49 23.21
CA THR A 574 -11.26 10.83 24.51
C THR A 574 -10.13 11.42 25.39
N ASP A 575 -10.41 11.60 26.68
CA ASP A 575 -9.43 12.15 27.62
C ASP A 575 -8.21 11.24 27.83
N LYS A 576 -7.03 11.84 28.03
CA LYS A 576 -5.74 11.12 28.16
C LYS A 576 -5.72 10.09 29.31
N LYS A 577 -6.48 10.29 30.39
CA LYS A 577 -6.52 9.36 31.53
C LYS A 577 -7.29 8.10 31.15
N THR A 578 -8.40 8.24 30.43
CA THR A 578 -9.18 7.11 29.89
C THR A 578 -8.37 6.33 28.86
N VAL A 579 -7.72 7.00 27.91
CA VAL A 579 -6.82 6.36 26.92
C VAL A 579 -5.72 5.55 27.62
N ARG A 580 -5.01 6.17 28.58
CA ARG A 580 -3.94 5.49 29.33
C ARG A 580 -4.44 4.26 30.10
N ARG A 581 -5.65 4.33 30.68
CA ARG A 581 -6.27 3.19 31.35
C ARG A 581 -6.61 2.07 30.37
N SER A 582 -7.11 2.41 29.18
CA SER A 582 -7.41 1.43 28.13
C SER A 582 -6.13 0.73 27.66
N ARG A 583 -5.10 1.50 27.29
CA ARG A 583 -3.80 0.96 26.85
C ARG A 583 -3.15 0.05 27.89
N LYS A 584 -3.18 0.43 29.18
CA LYS A 584 -2.70 -0.44 30.27
C LYS A 584 -3.48 -1.74 30.41
N ARG A 585 -4.80 -1.72 30.19
CA ARG A 585 -5.62 -2.95 30.23
C ARG A 585 -5.27 -3.86 29.06
N TRP A 586 -5.12 -3.28 27.86
CA TRP A 586 -4.67 -3.98 26.67
C TRP A 586 -3.30 -4.65 26.89
N GLU A 587 -2.29 -3.89 27.33
CA GLU A 587 -0.95 -4.42 27.60
C GLU A 587 -0.97 -5.56 28.62
N ARG A 588 -1.77 -5.42 29.70
CA ARG A 588 -1.95 -6.50 30.67
C ARG A 588 -2.57 -7.75 30.03
N ALA A 589 -3.56 -7.59 29.17
CA ALA A 589 -4.18 -8.72 28.48
C ALA A 589 -3.21 -9.42 27.52
N VAL A 590 -2.39 -8.63 26.80
CA VAL A 590 -1.32 -9.17 25.94
C VAL A 590 -0.33 -9.98 26.76
N GLU A 591 0.17 -9.44 27.86
CA GLU A 591 1.14 -10.16 28.71
C GLU A 591 0.55 -11.46 29.30
N MET A 592 -0.74 -11.44 29.69
CA MET A 592 -1.44 -12.62 30.19
C MET A 592 -1.75 -13.67 29.10
N SER A 593 -1.57 -13.35 27.82
CA SER A 593 -1.81 -14.28 26.70
C SER A 593 -0.57 -15.06 26.26
N ARG A 594 0.61 -14.73 26.82
CA ARG A 594 1.90 -15.35 26.50
C ARG A 594 2.04 -16.75 27.12
N GLY A 595 2.92 -17.57 26.54
CA GLY A 595 3.24 -18.90 27.04
C GLY A 595 2.06 -19.87 26.97
N TRP A 596 1.09 -19.60 26.10
CA TRP A 596 -0.08 -20.45 25.94
C TRP A 596 0.27 -21.75 25.21
N LEU A 597 1.15 -21.68 24.20
CA LEU A 597 1.74 -22.84 23.56
C LEU A 597 3.00 -23.24 24.33
N GLN A 598 3.02 -24.44 24.92
CA GLN A 598 4.23 -25.06 25.49
C GLN A 598 4.79 -26.08 24.49
N GLU A 599 6.12 -26.15 24.36
CA GLU A 599 6.82 -27.03 23.40
C GLU A 599 6.63 -28.54 23.68
N ASP A 600 5.94 -28.92 24.76
CA ASP A 600 5.81 -30.31 25.22
C ASP A 600 4.50 -31.02 24.82
N GLU A 601 3.61 -30.42 24.00
CA GLU A 601 2.34 -31.07 23.60
C GLU A 601 2.39 -31.82 22.25
N ASP A 602 3.54 -31.86 21.55
CA ASP A 602 3.68 -32.51 20.23
C ASP A 602 4.77 -33.61 20.13
N GLU A 603 5.35 -34.10 21.24
CA GLU A 603 6.35 -35.21 21.20
C GLU A 603 6.05 -36.46 22.06
N ASP A 604 4.92 -36.55 22.74
CA ASP A 604 4.50 -37.80 23.41
C ASP A 604 3.00 -38.05 23.19
N ASP A 605 2.63 -38.74 22.10
CA ASP A 605 1.60 -39.80 22.09
C ASP A 605 1.42 -40.41 20.67
N GLU A 606 1.91 -41.65 20.54
CA GLU A 606 1.75 -42.70 19.49
C GLU A 606 2.58 -42.68 18.19
#